data_AF-A6GD05-F1
#
_entry.id   AF-A6GD05-F1
#
_cell.length_a   1.000
_cell.length_b   1.000
_cell.length_c   1.000
_cell.angle_alpha   90.00
_cell.angle_beta   90.00
_cell.angle_gamma   90.00
#
_symmetry.space_group_name_H-M   'P 1'
#
loop_
_entity.id
_entity.type
_entity.pdbx_description
1 polymer ?
#
loop_
_entity_poly.entity_id
_entity_poly.type
_entity_poly.pdbx_seq_one_letter_code
_entity_poly.pdbx_strand_id
1 'polypeptide(L)'
;MSATTPTPTDEPPAPEAPGPEAIAERFAPRWRDRLAVAGFILVLLIPMGMRATLQRGLPGNWVLAKLHNIACLFPRKPQGWSSYYIQARFADGVRWETLDQAELFPMQPFGRRTRYHRLMVDWGAKAGPRTEELARWVVLEWMARHPDEAPPEKVRFSRTWIIPEPGDPPPEKGWSHPRWEEVPARRRRVIATYAVAELFAEEAQP
;
A
#
# COMPACT_ATOMS: atom_id res chain seq x y z
N MET A 1 33.86 -41.20 65.35
CA MET A 1 33.65 -40.16 64.32
C MET A 1 32.25 -39.62 64.53
N SER A 2 32.13 -38.51 65.24
CA SER A 2 30.84 -37.92 65.61
C SER A 2 30.39 -36.97 64.49
N ALA A 3 29.18 -37.20 63.97
CA ALA A 3 28.58 -36.35 62.96
C ALA A 3 28.05 -35.07 63.63
N THR A 4 28.55 -33.92 63.18
CA THR A 4 28.04 -32.59 63.56
C THR A 4 26.76 -32.32 62.76
N THR A 5 25.62 -32.23 63.46
CA THR A 5 24.35 -31.80 62.86
C THR A 5 24.40 -30.28 62.61
N PRO A 6 24.03 -29.77 61.41
CA PRO A 6 24.00 -28.34 61.16
C PRO A 6 22.84 -27.66 61.90
N THR A 7 23.14 -26.53 62.54
CA THR A 7 22.22 -25.61 63.21
C THR A 7 21.23 -25.00 62.21
N PRO A 8 19.92 -24.92 62.52
CA PRO A 8 18.94 -24.26 61.65
C PRO A 8 19.24 -22.76 61.62
N THR A 9 19.42 -22.22 60.41
CA THR A 9 19.54 -20.78 60.18
C THR A 9 18.14 -20.16 60.28
N ASP A 10 17.93 -19.33 61.30
CA ASP A 10 16.77 -18.42 61.41
C ASP A 10 16.89 -17.35 60.31
N GLU A 11 16.41 -17.67 59.11
CA GLU A 11 16.24 -16.69 58.05
C GLU A 11 14.89 -15.97 58.28
N PRO A 12 14.88 -14.64 58.45
CA PRO A 12 13.64 -13.91 58.68
C PRO A 12 12.68 -14.09 57.49
N PRO A 13 11.36 -14.22 57.73
CA PRO A 13 10.40 -14.45 56.66
C PRO A 13 10.47 -13.31 55.64
N ALA A 14 10.51 -13.69 54.36
CA ALA A 14 10.51 -12.73 53.25
C ALA A 14 9.29 -11.81 53.38
N PRO A 15 9.45 -10.48 53.18
CA PRO A 15 8.32 -9.56 53.28
C PRO A 15 7.23 -9.94 52.29
N GLU A 16 6.00 -10.11 52.77
CA GLU A 16 4.85 -10.43 51.95
C GLU A 16 4.74 -9.42 50.80
N ALA A 17 4.63 -9.92 49.58
CA ALA A 17 4.49 -9.08 48.41
C ALA A 17 3.21 -8.24 48.55
N PRO A 18 3.25 -6.93 48.29
CA PRO A 18 2.09 -6.07 48.43
C PRO A 18 0.95 -6.58 47.56
N GLY A 19 -0.23 -6.71 48.15
CA GLY A 19 -1.43 -7.17 47.45
C GLY A 19 -1.81 -6.26 46.27
N PRO A 20 -2.57 -6.78 45.29
CA PRO A 20 -2.91 -6.07 44.05
C PRO A 20 -3.62 -4.72 44.29
N GLU A 21 -4.33 -4.57 45.41
CA GLU A 21 -5.00 -3.33 45.80
C GLU A 21 -4.02 -2.23 46.22
N ALA A 22 -2.99 -2.58 47.00
CA ALA A 22 -1.94 -1.65 47.42
C ALA A 22 -1.06 -1.19 46.24
N ILE A 23 -0.93 -2.05 45.22
CA ILE A 23 -0.29 -1.70 43.95
C ILE A 23 -1.17 -0.69 43.19
N ALA A 24 -2.48 -0.95 43.07
CA ALA A 24 -3.41 -0.09 42.33
C ALA A 24 -3.51 1.34 42.92
N GLU A 25 -3.55 1.48 44.25
CA GLU A 25 -3.59 2.80 44.90
C GLU A 25 -2.30 3.61 44.66
N ARG A 26 -1.15 2.93 44.61
CA ARG A 26 0.15 3.57 44.38
C ARG A 26 0.29 4.14 42.96
N PHE A 27 -0.47 3.62 42.00
CA PHE A 27 -0.46 4.03 40.59
C PHE A 27 -1.71 4.81 40.17
N ALA A 28 -2.56 5.24 41.11
CA ALA A 28 -3.70 6.08 40.80
C ALA A 28 -3.23 7.39 40.12
N PRO A 29 -3.69 7.71 38.90
CA PRO A 29 -3.17 8.84 38.13
C PRO A 29 -3.47 10.14 38.85
N ARG A 30 -2.41 10.89 39.18
CA ARG A 30 -2.52 12.16 39.90
C ARG A 30 -3.20 13.17 38.99
N TRP A 31 -3.84 14.18 39.58
CA TRP A 31 -4.50 15.24 38.82
C TRP A 31 -3.54 15.94 37.84
N ARG A 32 -2.25 16.04 38.19
CA ARG A 32 -1.17 16.54 37.32
C ARG A 32 -0.98 15.70 36.07
N ASP A 33 -1.00 14.38 36.20
CA ASP A 33 -0.83 13.46 35.07
C ASP A 33 -2.03 13.57 34.13
N ARG A 34 -3.24 13.70 34.70
CA ARG A 34 -4.46 13.94 33.92
C ARG A 34 -4.41 15.25 33.14
N LEU A 35 -3.92 16.33 33.77
CA LEU A 35 -3.73 17.62 33.09
C LEU A 35 -2.63 17.55 32.02
N ALA A 36 -1.54 16.84 32.27
CA ALA A 36 -0.47 16.67 31.28
C ALA A 36 -0.97 15.90 30.05
N VAL A 37 -1.74 14.82 30.26
CA VAL A 37 -2.37 14.06 29.19
C VAL A 37 -3.41 14.89 28.45
N ALA A 38 -4.28 15.62 29.16
CA ALA A 38 -5.26 16.50 28.54
C ALA A 38 -4.60 17.62 27.73
N GLY A 39 -3.53 18.22 28.26
CA GLY A 39 -2.73 19.22 27.56
C GLY A 39 -2.07 18.66 26.31
N PHE A 40 -1.49 17.46 26.40
CA PHE A 40 -0.91 16.76 25.24
C PHE A 40 -1.97 16.48 24.17
N ILE A 41 -3.15 15.97 24.56
CA ILE A 41 -4.27 15.73 23.64
C ILE A 41 -4.73 17.03 23.00
N LEU A 42 -4.87 18.12 23.75
CA LEU A 42 -5.28 19.42 23.21
C LEU A 42 -4.23 19.98 22.24
N VAL A 43 -2.94 19.90 22.58
CA VAL A 43 -1.83 20.32 21.70
C VAL A 43 -1.80 19.48 20.42
N LEU A 44 -2.22 18.22 20.47
CA LEU A 44 -2.34 17.37 19.29
C LEU A 44 -3.60 17.70 18.45
N LEU A 45 -4.76 17.85 19.09
CA LEU A 45 -6.06 17.97 18.43
C LEU A 45 -6.34 19.40 17.91
N ILE A 46 -5.92 20.44 18.62
CA ILE A 46 -6.19 21.84 18.22
C ILE A 46 -5.60 22.14 16.83
N PRO A 47 -4.32 21.83 16.52
CA PRO A 47 -3.77 22.03 15.18
C PRO A 47 -4.49 21.20 14.12
N MET A 48 -4.90 19.97 14.43
CA MET A 48 -5.67 19.11 13.51
C MET A 48 -7.05 19.70 13.21
N GLY A 49 -7.77 20.17 14.24
CA GLY A 49 -9.10 20.77 14.12
C GLY A 49 -9.07 22.12 13.39
N MET A 50 -8.14 23.00 13.74
CA MET A 50 -7.91 24.26 13.01
C MET A 50 -7.54 24.01 11.55
N ARG A 51 -6.80 22.92 11.26
CA ARG A 51 -6.44 22.57 9.89
C ARG A 51 -7.63 22.09 9.08
N ALA A 52 -8.49 21.26 9.67
CA ALA A 52 -9.70 20.77 9.03
C ALA A 52 -10.65 21.92 8.64
N THR A 53 -10.69 22.99 9.43
CA THR A 53 -11.57 24.14 9.19
C THR A 53 -10.97 25.21 8.26
N LEU A 54 -9.67 25.50 8.36
CA LEU A 54 -9.09 26.67 7.66
C LEU A 54 -8.66 26.41 6.20
N GLN A 55 -8.60 25.17 5.71
CA GLN A 55 -8.24 24.78 4.33
C GLN A 55 -6.95 25.42 3.73
N ARG A 56 -6.09 26.06 4.52
CA ARG A 56 -5.22 27.14 4.01
C ARG A 56 -3.80 26.82 3.57
N GLY A 57 -3.37 25.62 3.16
CA GLY A 57 -1.91 25.37 2.92
C GLY A 57 -1.07 25.56 4.21
N LEU A 58 0.01 24.81 4.42
CA LEU A 58 0.87 25.07 5.59
C LEU A 58 1.94 26.08 5.17
N PRO A 59 2.22 27.13 5.95
CA PRO A 59 3.44 27.90 5.72
C PRO A 59 4.64 26.98 6.02
N GLY A 60 5.48 26.72 5.02
CA GLY A 60 6.64 25.84 5.17
C GLY A 60 7.07 25.16 3.87
N ASN A 61 8.16 24.39 3.94
CA ASN A 61 8.69 23.66 2.80
C ASN A 61 7.76 22.48 2.42
N TRP A 62 7.88 22.02 1.17
CA TRP A 62 7.06 20.94 0.61
C TRP A 62 7.18 19.61 1.39
N VAL A 63 8.30 19.39 2.09
CA VAL A 63 8.56 18.19 2.91
C VAL A 63 7.68 18.18 4.15
N LEU A 64 7.55 19.30 4.86
CA LEU A 64 6.72 19.42 6.05
C LEU A 64 5.23 19.24 5.71
N ALA A 65 4.79 19.79 4.56
CA ALA A 65 3.45 19.54 4.04
C ALA A 65 3.21 18.05 3.72
N LYS A 66 4.22 17.35 3.20
CA LYS A 66 4.16 15.92 2.87
C LYS A 66 4.09 15.05 4.13
N LEU A 67 4.94 15.31 5.13
CA LEU A 67 4.95 14.62 6.42
C LEU A 67 3.64 14.86 7.19
N HIS A 68 3.12 16.09 7.17
CA HIS A 68 1.84 16.41 7.79
C HIS A 68 0.66 15.72 7.09
N ASN A 69 0.63 15.66 5.76
CA ASN A 69 -0.41 14.92 5.02
C ASN A 69 -0.39 13.41 5.31
N ILE A 70 0.80 12.85 5.57
CA ILE A 70 0.98 11.46 6.01
C ILE A 70 0.46 11.28 7.45
N ALA A 71 0.80 12.20 8.35
CA ALA A 71 0.39 12.15 9.76
C ALA A 71 -1.10 12.39 9.98
N CYS A 72 -1.74 13.25 9.18
CA CYS A 72 -3.15 13.62 9.31
C CYS A 72 -4.10 12.78 8.45
N LEU A 73 -3.69 11.57 8.01
CA LEU A 73 -4.53 10.61 7.27
C LEU A 73 -5.46 11.32 6.26
N PHE A 74 -4.87 11.97 5.26
CA PHE A 74 -5.58 12.55 4.11
C PHE A 74 -6.66 13.59 4.49
N PRO A 75 -6.31 14.89 4.64
CA PRO A 75 -7.27 15.95 4.96
C PRO A 75 -8.37 16.14 3.89
N ARG A 76 -8.24 15.47 2.74
CA ARG A 76 -9.28 15.34 1.72
C ARG A 76 -9.41 13.86 1.40
N LYS A 77 -10.64 13.33 1.39
CA LYS A 77 -10.91 12.00 0.83
C LYS A 77 -10.33 11.97 -0.59
N PRO A 78 -9.55 10.94 -0.96
CA PRO A 78 -9.10 10.81 -2.33
C PRO A 78 -10.34 10.81 -3.25
N GLN A 79 -10.42 11.78 -4.16
CA GLN A 79 -11.52 11.92 -5.11
C GLN A 79 -11.53 10.78 -6.15
N GLY A 80 -10.48 9.97 -6.17
CA GLY A 80 -10.35 8.82 -7.03
C GLY A 80 -9.00 8.15 -6.86
N TRP A 81 -8.80 7.07 -7.60
CA TRP A 81 -7.52 6.38 -7.67
C TRP A 81 -7.24 5.86 -9.08
N SER A 82 -5.97 5.81 -9.44
CA SER A 82 -5.53 5.17 -10.67
C SER A 82 -5.50 3.65 -10.50
N SER A 83 -6.04 2.94 -11.48
CA SER A 83 -5.81 1.49 -11.66
C SER A 83 -5.10 1.27 -12.99
N TYR A 84 -4.12 0.37 -12.99
CA TYR A 84 -3.33 0.02 -14.17
C TYR A 84 -3.60 -1.42 -14.54
N TYR A 85 -3.54 -1.74 -15.83
CA TYR A 85 -3.81 -3.06 -16.38
C TYR A 85 -2.78 -3.43 -17.43
N ILE A 86 -2.42 -4.70 -17.46
CA ILE A 86 -1.60 -5.31 -18.51
C ILE A 86 -2.57 -6.11 -19.37
N GLN A 87 -2.49 -5.92 -20.68
CA GLN A 87 -3.34 -6.64 -21.61
C GLN A 87 -2.50 -7.23 -22.73
N ALA A 88 -2.80 -8.47 -23.09
CA ALA A 88 -2.19 -9.17 -24.19
C ALA A 88 -3.20 -9.37 -25.32
N ARG A 89 -2.68 -9.51 -26.54
CA ARG A 89 -3.46 -9.97 -27.68
C ARG A 89 -2.70 -11.14 -28.30
N PHE A 90 -3.37 -12.27 -28.43
CA PHE A 90 -2.86 -13.51 -29.01
C PHE A 90 -3.25 -13.62 -30.49
N ALA A 91 -2.57 -14.49 -31.24
CA ALA A 91 -2.78 -14.65 -32.69
C ALA A 91 -4.23 -15.02 -33.05
N ASP A 92 -4.85 -15.81 -32.18
CA ASP A 92 -6.18 -16.38 -32.38
C ASP A 92 -7.29 -15.37 -32.02
N GLY A 93 -6.92 -14.25 -31.37
CA GLY A 93 -7.83 -13.32 -30.73
C GLY A 93 -7.85 -11.93 -31.35
N VAL A 94 -9.00 -11.51 -31.86
CA VAL A 94 -9.25 -10.08 -32.15
C VAL A 94 -9.33 -9.26 -30.85
N ARG A 95 -9.60 -9.92 -29.71
CA ARG A 95 -9.85 -9.28 -28.42
C ARG A 95 -8.57 -9.18 -27.59
N TRP A 96 -8.49 -8.08 -26.86
CA TRP A 96 -7.48 -7.89 -25.83
C TRP A 96 -7.92 -8.58 -24.55
N GLU A 97 -7.04 -9.38 -23.99
CA GLU A 97 -7.26 -10.09 -22.74
C GLU A 97 -6.46 -9.43 -21.62
N THR A 98 -7.08 -9.26 -20.45
CA THR A 98 -6.43 -8.61 -19.30
C THR A 98 -5.70 -9.66 -18.49
N LEU A 99 -4.36 -9.56 -18.43
CA LEU A 99 -3.52 -10.50 -17.70
C LEU A 99 -3.69 -10.35 -16.20
N ASP A 100 -3.61 -11.47 -15.46
CA ASP A 100 -3.59 -11.42 -14.00
C ASP A 100 -2.26 -10.85 -13.50
N GLN A 101 -2.35 -9.72 -12.79
CA GLN A 101 -1.18 -9.10 -12.20
C GLN A 101 -0.70 -9.82 -10.95
N ALA A 102 -1.55 -10.59 -10.27
CA ALA A 102 -1.13 -11.38 -9.12
C ALA A 102 -0.23 -12.53 -9.57
N GLU A 103 -0.49 -13.08 -10.74
CA GLU A 103 0.41 -14.02 -11.40
C GLU A 103 1.74 -13.34 -11.73
N LEU A 104 1.74 -12.30 -12.56
CA LEU A 104 2.98 -11.63 -12.99
C LEU A 104 3.77 -11.01 -11.83
N PHE A 105 3.10 -10.39 -10.87
CA PHE A 105 3.70 -9.66 -9.74
C PHE A 105 3.17 -10.22 -8.41
N PRO A 106 3.67 -11.38 -7.96
CA PRO A 106 3.13 -12.09 -6.79
C PRO A 106 3.30 -11.30 -5.49
N MET A 107 4.29 -10.41 -5.42
CA MET A 107 4.52 -9.57 -4.24
C MET A 107 3.60 -8.34 -4.28
N GLN A 108 2.68 -8.26 -3.31
CA GLN A 108 1.91 -7.06 -3.02
C GLN A 108 2.63 -6.22 -1.94
N PRO A 109 3.36 -5.16 -2.32
CA PRO A 109 4.07 -4.36 -1.33
C PRO A 109 3.08 -3.48 -0.57
N PHE A 110 2.71 -3.92 0.64
CA PHE A 110 1.80 -3.26 1.60
C PHE A 110 0.48 -2.76 1.00
N GLY A 111 -0.61 -3.47 1.25
CA GLY A 111 -1.93 -3.17 0.71
C GLY A 111 -2.14 -3.72 -0.70
N ARG A 112 -3.05 -3.13 -1.46
CA ARG A 112 -3.56 -3.70 -2.73
C ARG A 112 -2.78 -3.29 -3.98
N ARG A 113 -1.70 -2.52 -3.83
CA ARG A 113 -0.90 -2.04 -4.97
C ARG A 113 0.15 -3.08 -5.31
N THR A 114 0.12 -3.59 -6.54
CA THR A 114 1.15 -4.48 -7.10
C THR A 114 2.46 -3.72 -7.34
N ARG A 115 3.58 -4.44 -7.54
CA ARG A 115 4.85 -3.83 -7.98
C ARG A 115 4.67 -3.07 -9.30
N TYR A 116 3.88 -3.63 -10.22
CA TYR A 116 3.49 -2.97 -11.47
C TYR A 116 2.84 -1.61 -11.24
N HIS A 117 1.87 -1.52 -10.31
CA HIS A 117 1.22 -0.25 -9.97
C HIS A 117 2.25 0.82 -9.57
N ARG A 118 3.22 0.47 -8.72
CA ARG A 118 4.28 1.38 -8.30
C ARG A 118 5.13 1.85 -9.48
N LEU A 119 5.56 0.94 -10.35
CA LEU A 119 6.33 1.29 -11.54
C LEU A 119 5.56 2.27 -12.44
N MET A 120 4.27 2.02 -12.69
CA MET A 120 3.45 2.91 -13.50
C MET A 120 3.25 4.30 -12.86
N VAL A 121 3.14 4.38 -11.54
CA VAL A 121 3.07 5.66 -10.82
C VAL A 121 4.40 6.40 -10.92
N ASP A 122 5.52 5.72 -10.63
CA ASP A 122 6.86 6.32 -10.63
C ASP A 122 7.28 6.81 -12.02
N TRP A 123 6.83 6.13 -13.08
CA TRP A 123 7.09 6.51 -14.46
C TRP A 123 6.05 7.50 -15.02
N GLY A 124 5.08 7.92 -14.20
CA GLY A 124 4.03 8.86 -14.61
C GLY A 124 3.05 8.30 -15.64
N ALA A 125 3.01 6.97 -15.82
CA ALA A 125 2.16 6.27 -16.76
C ALA A 125 2.26 6.81 -18.19
N LYS A 126 3.51 6.95 -18.67
CA LYS A 126 3.87 7.37 -20.03
C LYS A 126 4.63 6.26 -20.73
N ALA A 127 4.49 6.19 -22.05
CA ALA A 127 5.33 5.34 -22.88
C ALA A 127 6.79 5.81 -22.83
N GLY A 128 7.73 4.88 -22.83
CA GLY A 128 9.16 5.14 -22.94
C GLY A 128 9.99 3.85 -22.79
N PRO A 129 11.32 3.96 -22.72
CA PRO A 129 12.22 2.80 -22.67
C PRO A 129 11.93 1.85 -21.49
N ARG A 130 11.55 2.39 -20.33
CA ARG A 130 11.22 1.58 -19.14
C ARG A 130 9.94 0.76 -19.29
N THR A 131 8.93 1.33 -19.97
CA THR A 131 7.70 0.56 -20.24
C THR A 131 7.94 -0.47 -21.32
N GLU A 132 8.81 -0.20 -22.28
CA GLU A 132 9.22 -1.17 -23.30
C GLU A 132 9.98 -2.36 -22.68
N GLU A 133 10.96 -2.10 -21.82
CA GLU A 133 11.68 -3.12 -21.03
C GLU A 133 10.70 -3.96 -20.19
N LEU A 134 9.73 -3.31 -19.54
CA LEU A 134 8.68 -4.00 -18.82
C LEU A 134 7.83 -4.88 -19.75
N ALA A 135 7.54 -4.42 -20.96
CA ALA A 135 6.78 -5.21 -21.94
C ALA A 135 7.57 -6.45 -22.37
N ARG A 136 8.88 -6.32 -22.65
CA ARG A 136 9.77 -7.47 -22.88
C ARG A 136 9.70 -8.47 -21.74
N TRP A 137 9.89 -7.98 -20.51
CA TRP A 137 9.85 -8.82 -19.31
C TRP A 137 8.49 -9.52 -19.15
N VAL A 138 7.36 -8.83 -19.37
CA VAL A 138 6.02 -9.43 -19.30
C VAL A 138 5.87 -10.57 -20.32
N VAL A 139 6.34 -10.39 -21.55
CA VAL A 139 6.25 -11.42 -22.60
C VAL A 139 7.09 -12.64 -22.23
N LEU A 140 8.34 -12.43 -21.80
CA LEU A 140 9.23 -13.52 -21.38
C LEU A 140 8.65 -14.27 -20.19
N GLU A 141 8.14 -13.56 -19.19
CA GLU A 141 7.56 -14.16 -17.99
C GLU A 141 6.27 -14.94 -18.32
N TRP A 142 5.45 -14.44 -19.24
CA TRP A 142 4.27 -15.15 -19.73
C TRP A 142 4.66 -16.46 -20.42
N MET A 143 5.57 -16.40 -21.39
CA MET A 143 6.03 -17.58 -22.13
C MET A 143 6.66 -18.63 -21.21
N ALA A 144 7.38 -18.19 -20.16
CA ALA A 144 7.98 -19.09 -19.20
C ALA A 144 6.95 -19.86 -18.35
N ARG A 145 5.78 -19.27 -18.11
CA ARG A 145 4.73 -19.85 -17.24
C ARG A 145 3.65 -20.60 -18.02
N HIS A 146 3.44 -20.21 -19.27
CA HIS A 146 2.46 -20.80 -20.17
C HIS A 146 3.16 -21.38 -21.41
N PRO A 147 4.04 -22.40 -21.26
CA PRO A 147 4.83 -22.93 -22.38
C PRO A 147 3.97 -23.63 -23.43
N ASP A 148 2.78 -24.10 -23.05
CA ASP A 148 1.84 -24.80 -23.93
C ASP A 148 0.88 -23.84 -24.66
N GLU A 149 0.90 -22.55 -24.33
CA GLU A 149 0.05 -21.53 -24.94
C GLU A 149 0.79 -20.74 -26.03
N ALA A 150 0.05 -20.20 -26.99
CA ALA A 150 0.63 -19.33 -28.00
C ALA A 150 1.21 -18.06 -27.35
N PRO A 151 2.38 -17.58 -27.78
CA PRO A 151 2.92 -16.33 -27.27
C PRO A 151 2.02 -15.16 -27.66
N PRO A 152 1.95 -14.11 -26.83
CA PRO A 152 1.21 -12.91 -27.19
C PRO A 152 1.86 -12.25 -28.43
N GLU A 153 1.04 -11.73 -29.35
CA GLU A 153 1.51 -10.92 -30.48
C GLU A 153 1.79 -9.48 -30.05
N LYS A 154 0.97 -8.97 -29.13
CA LYS A 154 1.03 -7.59 -28.65
C LYS A 154 0.76 -7.54 -27.17
N VAL A 155 1.45 -6.62 -26.50
CA VAL A 155 1.19 -6.28 -25.11
C VAL A 155 0.89 -4.79 -25.03
N ARG A 156 -0.08 -4.40 -24.22
CA ARG A 156 -0.37 -3.00 -23.93
C ARG A 156 -0.53 -2.76 -22.45
N PHE A 157 -0.15 -1.56 -22.05
CA PHE A 157 -0.42 -1.04 -20.72
C PHE A 157 -1.56 -0.05 -20.78
N SER A 158 -2.49 -0.17 -19.84
CA SER A 158 -3.69 0.64 -19.78
C SER A 158 -3.85 1.23 -18.39
N ARG A 159 -4.48 2.39 -18.31
CA ARG A 159 -4.88 3.03 -17.05
C ARG A 159 -6.34 3.42 -17.05
N THR A 160 -6.88 3.51 -15.86
CA THR A 160 -8.15 4.18 -15.61
C THR A 160 -8.08 5.00 -14.34
N TRP A 161 -8.88 6.07 -14.31
CA TRP A 161 -9.13 6.85 -13.13
C TRP A 161 -10.50 6.46 -12.57
N ILE A 162 -10.51 5.83 -11.41
CA ILE A 162 -11.74 5.44 -10.72
C ILE A 162 -12.14 6.58 -9.79
N ILE A 163 -13.37 7.06 -9.94
CA ILE A 163 -13.99 8.07 -9.08
C ILE A 163 -15.14 7.35 -8.39
N PRO A 164 -15.13 7.20 -7.04
CA PRO A 164 -16.30 6.70 -6.33
C PRO A 164 -17.48 7.65 -6.52
N GLU A 165 -18.67 7.12 -6.76
CA GLU A 165 -19.84 7.96 -7.02
C GLU A 165 -20.42 8.48 -5.69
N PRO A 166 -20.93 9.73 -5.67
CA PRO A 166 -21.59 10.24 -4.47
C PRO A 166 -22.79 9.37 -4.11
N GLY A 167 -22.72 8.67 -2.97
CA GLY A 167 -23.77 7.78 -2.50
C GLY A 167 -23.40 6.30 -2.52
N ASP A 168 -22.27 5.92 -3.14
CA ASP A 168 -21.78 4.54 -3.05
C ASP A 168 -21.44 4.21 -1.60
N PRO A 169 -21.97 3.11 -1.03
CA PRO A 169 -21.55 2.66 0.28
C PRO A 169 -20.06 2.29 0.24
N PRO A 170 -19.31 2.48 1.33
CA PRO A 170 -17.94 2.00 1.42
C PRO A 170 -17.91 0.49 1.09
N PRO A 171 -16.98 0.03 0.26
CA PRO A 171 -16.93 -1.39 -0.11
C PRO A 171 -16.70 -2.25 1.13
N GLU A 172 -17.56 -3.25 1.36
CA GLU A 172 -17.49 -4.16 2.52
C GLU A 172 -16.14 -4.88 2.61
N LYS A 173 -15.60 -5.26 1.44
CA LYS A 173 -14.30 -5.93 1.32
C LYS A 173 -13.15 -4.96 1.13
N GLY A 174 -13.33 -3.67 1.38
CA GLY A 174 -12.36 -2.62 1.09
C GLY A 174 -12.19 -2.34 -0.40
N TRP A 175 -11.48 -1.26 -0.73
CA TRP A 175 -11.32 -0.78 -2.11
C TRP A 175 -10.73 -1.87 -3.02
N SER A 176 -11.43 -2.30 -4.06
CA SER A 176 -10.92 -3.24 -5.08
C SER A 176 -10.67 -2.52 -6.40
N HIS A 177 -9.69 -3.03 -7.15
CA HIS A 177 -9.54 -2.63 -8.54
C HIS A 177 -10.63 -3.35 -9.35
N PRO A 178 -11.52 -2.61 -10.04
CA PRO A 178 -12.53 -3.24 -10.88
C PRO A 178 -11.85 -3.99 -12.03
N ARG A 179 -12.56 -4.93 -12.64
CA ARG A 179 -12.08 -5.55 -13.87
C ARG A 179 -12.06 -4.51 -14.98
N TRP A 180 -11.16 -4.66 -15.95
CA TRP A 180 -11.04 -3.70 -17.06
C TRP A 180 -12.36 -3.51 -17.81
N GLU A 181 -13.12 -4.60 -17.95
CA GLU A 181 -14.39 -4.68 -18.65
C GLU A 181 -15.52 -3.95 -17.90
N GLU A 182 -15.42 -3.82 -16.57
CA GLU A 182 -16.39 -3.12 -15.71
C GLU A 182 -16.21 -1.60 -15.75
N VAL A 183 -15.01 -1.12 -16.09
CA VAL A 183 -14.70 0.31 -16.15
C VAL A 183 -15.38 0.94 -17.37
N PRO A 184 -16.10 2.07 -17.29
CA PRO A 184 -16.68 2.71 -18.48
C PRO A 184 -15.62 3.08 -19.53
N ALA A 185 -15.89 2.84 -20.82
CA ALA A 185 -14.94 3.08 -21.91
C ALA A 185 -14.36 4.51 -21.92
N ARG A 186 -15.19 5.52 -21.59
CA ARG A 186 -14.75 6.93 -21.48
C ARG A 186 -13.66 7.18 -20.44
N ARG A 187 -13.49 6.29 -19.45
CA ARG A 187 -12.48 6.35 -18.38
C ARG A 187 -11.27 5.43 -18.64
N ARG A 188 -11.28 4.66 -19.72
CA ARG A 188 -10.20 3.77 -20.14
C ARG A 188 -9.18 4.54 -20.98
N ARG A 189 -7.90 4.40 -20.70
CA ARG A 189 -6.82 5.00 -21.51
C ARG A 189 -5.73 3.97 -21.73
N VAL A 190 -5.31 3.82 -22.98
CA VAL A 190 -4.10 3.06 -23.31
C VAL A 190 -2.90 3.99 -23.08
N ILE A 191 -1.89 3.50 -22.36
CA ILE A 191 -0.63 4.19 -22.11
C ILE A 191 0.33 3.93 -23.29
N ALA A 192 0.54 2.66 -23.59
CA ALA A 192 1.48 2.20 -24.61
C ALA A 192 1.01 0.84 -25.16
N THR A 193 1.32 0.56 -26.41
CA THR A 193 1.12 -0.74 -27.05
C THR A 193 2.41 -1.12 -27.77
N TYR A 194 2.85 -2.35 -27.58
CA TYR A 194 4.09 -2.89 -28.11
C TYR A 194 3.78 -4.15 -28.90
N ALA A 195 4.30 -4.24 -30.12
CA ALA A 195 4.31 -5.48 -30.87
C ALA A 195 5.47 -6.35 -30.39
N VAL A 196 5.20 -7.62 -30.11
CA VAL A 196 6.22 -8.55 -29.62
C VAL A 196 7.34 -8.72 -30.64
N ALA A 197 7.02 -8.78 -31.92
CA ALA A 197 8.02 -8.83 -32.99
C ALA A 197 9.00 -7.63 -32.95
N GLU A 198 8.51 -6.43 -32.67
CA GLU A 198 9.35 -5.21 -32.59
C GLU A 198 10.22 -5.20 -31.34
N LEU A 199 9.66 -5.62 -30.20
CA LEU A 199 10.37 -5.67 -28.92
C LEU A 199 11.65 -6.51 -28.99
N PHE A 200 11.65 -7.59 -29.76
CA PHE A 200 12.78 -8.51 -29.86
C PHE A 200 13.57 -8.39 -31.18
N ALA A 201 13.16 -7.51 -32.11
CA ALA A 201 13.89 -7.30 -33.35
C ALA A 201 15.21 -6.53 -33.16
N GLU A 202 15.28 -5.63 -32.17
CA GLU A 202 16.45 -4.77 -31.92
C GLU A 202 17.64 -5.51 -31.28
N GLU A 203 17.41 -6.62 -30.58
CA GLU A 203 18.49 -7.44 -29.98
C GLU A 203 19.21 -8.32 -31.02
N ALA A 204 18.69 -8.43 -32.24
CA ALA A 204 19.26 -9.23 -33.31
C ALA A 204 20.25 -8.46 -34.21
N GLN A 205 20.50 -7.18 -33.94
CA GLN A 205 21.52 -6.38 -34.63
C GLN A 205 22.79 -6.31 -33.75
N PRO A 206 23.91 -6.92 -34.20
CA PRO A 206 25.16 -7.01 -33.42
C PRO A 206 25.89 -5.68 -33.26
#